data_AF-A0A0D6L4A8-F1
#
_entry.id   AF-A0A0D6L4A8-F1
#
_cell.length_a   1.000
_cell.length_b   1.000
_cell.length_c   1.000
_cell.angle_alpha   90.00
_cell.angle_beta   90.00
_cell.angle_gamma   90.00
#
_symmetry.space_group_name_H-M   'P 1'
#
loop_
_entity.id
_entity.type
_entity.pdbx_description
1 polymer ?
#
loop_
_entity_poly.entity_id
_entity_poly.type
_entity_poly.pdbx_seq_one_letter_code
_entity_poly.pdbx_strand_id
1 'polypeptide(L)'
;VYDCATAGKDAYDIIDCANPSYNSKVGLAVSTYTTRNLNLPEEDVLKEAMSKWYDQLKNVDLDEDAKYDGNVQTSAKDFANLVIGDATMVGCSVKTCPKEGYTVAVCEFDG
;
A
#
# COMPACT_ATOMS: atom_id res chain seq x y z
N VAL A 1 9.11 -9.82 -7.38
CA VAL A 1 9.94 -9.02 -8.31
C VAL A 1 9.33 -7.63 -8.40
N TYR A 2 10.12 -6.58 -8.61
CA TYR A 2 9.53 -5.25 -8.79
C TYR A 2 8.99 -5.09 -10.22
N ASP A 3 7.72 -4.73 -10.37
CA ASP A 3 7.08 -4.51 -11.67
C ASP A 3 6.74 -3.02 -11.88
N CYS A 4 7.55 -2.37 -12.71
CA CYS A 4 7.32 -0.99 -13.12
C CYS A 4 6.24 -0.86 -14.19
N ALA A 5 6.01 -1.90 -15.01
CA ALA A 5 5.26 -1.77 -16.26
C ALA A 5 3.75 -1.82 -16.04
N THR A 6 3.29 -2.66 -15.10
CA THR A 6 1.88 -2.81 -14.77
C THR A 6 1.57 -2.25 -13.39
N ALA A 7 2.05 -2.87 -12.31
CA ALA A 7 1.70 -2.45 -10.94
C ALA A 7 2.19 -1.03 -10.61
N GLY A 8 3.47 -0.73 -10.86
CA GLY A 8 4.01 0.60 -10.55
C GLY A 8 3.36 1.72 -11.37
N LYS A 9 3.01 1.40 -12.63
CA LYS A 9 2.29 2.31 -13.50
C LYS A 9 0.85 2.54 -13.03
N ASP A 10 0.11 1.49 -12.69
CA ASP A 10 -1.27 1.66 -12.22
C ASP A 10 -1.31 2.37 -10.86
N ALA A 11 -0.41 2.01 -9.93
CA ALA A 11 -0.23 2.69 -8.65
C ALA A 11 -0.04 4.21 -8.82
N TYR A 12 0.69 4.65 -9.85
CA TYR A 12 0.82 6.07 -10.19
C TYR A 12 -0.48 6.64 -10.80
N ASP A 13 -1.08 5.93 -11.76
CA ASP A 13 -2.26 6.37 -12.52
C ASP A 13 -3.55 6.43 -11.68
N ILE A 14 -3.63 5.71 -10.54
CA ILE A 14 -4.78 5.75 -9.63
C ILE A 14 -4.70 6.87 -8.60
N ILE A 15 -3.54 7.53 -8.43
CA ILE A 15 -3.41 8.64 -7.48
C ILE A 15 -4.08 9.91 -8.02
N ASP A 16 -5.34 10.09 -7.62
CA ASP A 16 -6.07 11.34 -7.69
C ASP A 16 -5.93 12.10 -6.35
N CYS A 17 -5.20 13.22 -6.38
CA CYS A 17 -5.00 14.04 -5.18
C CYS A 17 -6.33 14.64 -4.67
N ALA A 18 -7.27 14.94 -5.57
CA ALA A 18 -8.54 15.56 -5.21
C ALA A 18 -9.54 14.55 -4.63
N ASN A 19 -9.40 13.27 -4.95
CA ASN A 19 -10.29 12.19 -4.52
C ASN A 19 -9.46 11.02 -3.98
N PRO A 20 -9.18 10.96 -2.66
CA PRO A 20 -8.32 9.94 -2.05
C PRO A 20 -9.05 8.59 -1.92
N SER A 21 -9.37 7.99 -3.05
CA SER A 21 -9.95 6.66 -3.20
C SER A 21 -9.16 5.93 -4.28
N TYR A 22 -8.23 5.09 -3.84
CA TYR A 22 -7.25 4.44 -4.70
C TYR A 22 -7.66 2.99 -4.88
N ASN A 23 -8.24 2.67 -6.04
CA ASN A 23 -8.63 1.31 -6.40
C ASN A 23 -7.86 0.92 -7.66
N SER A 24 -7.24 -0.26 -7.65
CA SER A 24 -6.52 -0.78 -8.80
C SER A 24 -7.45 -0.88 -10.01
N LYS A 25 -6.99 -0.43 -11.17
CA LYS A 25 -7.69 -0.62 -12.45
C LYS A 25 -7.33 -1.94 -13.10
N VAL A 26 -6.26 -2.58 -12.64
CA VAL A 26 -5.76 -3.87 -13.14
C VAL A 26 -6.12 -5.05 -12.23
N GLY A 27 -6.85 -4.81 -11.14
CA GLY A 27 -7.38 -5.85 -10.25
C GLY A 27 -6.38 -6.35 -9.20
N LEU A 28 -5.33 -5.58 -8.91
CA LEU A 28 -4.34 -5.90 -7.89
C LEU A 28 -4.79 -5.44 -6.50
N ALA A 29 -4.25 -6.08 -5.46
CA ALA A 29 -4.45 -5.67 -4.08
C ALA A 29 -3.73 -4.34 -3.83
N VAL A 30 -4.36 -3.39 -3.14
CA VAL A 30 -3.84 -2.02 -2.95
C VAL A 30 -3.60 -1.73 -1.48
N SER A 31 -2.40 -1.23 -1.17
CA SER A 31 -2.08 -0.62 0.13
C SER A 31 -1.68 0.83 -0.02
N THR A 32 -2.12 1.65 0.94
CA THR A 32 -2.01 3.11 0.85
C THR A 32 -1.54 3.69 2.17
N TYR A 33 -0.70 4.71 2.09
CA TYR A 33 -0.21 5.45 3.25
C TYR A 33 -0.19 6.94 2.93
N THR A 34 -0.60 7.78 3.89
CA THR A 34 -0.56 9.23 3.73
C THR A 34 0.19 9.88 4.88
N THR A 35 0.96 10.90 4.57
CA THR A 35 1.64 11.76 5.53
C THR A 35 1.40 13.22 5.20
N ARG A 36 1.38 14.09 6.21
CA ARG A 36 1.28 15.55 6.02
C ARG A 36 2.64 16.23 5.89
N ASN A 37 3.73 15.46 6.01
CA ASN A 37 5.08 16.01 5.86
C ASN A 37 5.47 16.03 4.37
N LEU A 38 5.21 17.16 3.70
CA LEU A 38 5.45 17.35 2.27
C LEU A 38 6.93 17.43 1.87
N ASN A 39 7.83 17.52 2.86
CA ASN A 39 9.26 17.67 2.63
C ASN A 39 10.03 16.34 2.78
N LEU A 40 9.33 15.24 3.10
CA LEU A 40 9.98 13.93 3.14
C LEU A 40 10.37 13.49 1.73
N PRO A 41 11.59 12.97 1.54
CA PRO A 41 11.96 12.27 0.32
C PRO A 41 10.99 11.13 0.05
N GLU A 42 10.66 10.89 -1.23
CA GLU A 42 9.71 9.86 -1.64
C GLU A 42 10.11 8.46 -1.12
N GLU A 43 11.41 8.15 -1.12
CA GLU A 43 11.94 6.91 -0.56
C GLU A 43 11.63 6.75 0.93
N ASP A 44 11.72 7.84 1.70
CA ASP A 44 11.44 7.81 3.14
C ASP A 44 9.94 7.71 3.41
N VAL A 45 9.10 8.34 2.59
CA VAL A 45 7.64 8.13 2.64
C VAL A 45 7.29 6.67 2.38
N LEU A 46 7.94 6.03 1.39
CA LEU A 46 7.71 4.62 1.10
C LEU A 46 8.21 3.71 2.25
N LYS A 47 9.36 4.01 2.86
CA LYS A 47 9.85 3.29 4.06
C LYS A 47 8.87 3.41 5.23
N GLU A 48 8.33 4.60 5.47
CA GLU A 48 7.31 4.82 6.49
C GLU A 48 6.05 4.02 6.17
N ALA A 49 5.59 4.03 4.91
CA ALA A 49 4.44 3.26 4.46
C ALA A 49 4.60 1.76 4.73
N MET A 50 5.71 1.16 4.28
CA MET A 50 6.02 -0.25 4.50
C MET A 50 6.06 -0.61 5.99
N SER A 51 6.69 0.24 6.80
CA SER A 51 6.76 0.04 8.25
C SER A 51 5.36 0.08 8.88
N LYS A 52 4.50 1.01 8.45
CA LYS A 52 3.14 1.18 8.98
C LYS A 52 2.20 0.06 8.57
N TRP A 53 2.29 -0.41 7.34
CA TRP A 53 1.53 -1.56 6.88
C TRP A 53 1.97 -2.82 7.63
N TYR A 54 3.28 -3.07 7.78
CA TYR A 54 3.78 -4.21 8.53
C TYR A 54 3.40 -4.15 10.02
N ASP A 55 3.42 -2.95 10.62
CA ASP A 55 3.03 -2.73 12.02
C ASP A 55 1.58 -3.14 12.32
N GLN A 56 0.70 -3.25 11.31
CA GLN A 56 -0.67 -3.71 11.52
C GLN A 56 -0.75 -5.15 12.05
N LEU A 57 0.30 -5.96 11.86
CA LEU A 57 0.41 -7.29 12.48
C LEU A 57 0.18 -7.22 14.00
N LYS A 58 0.59 -6.13 14.66
CA LYS A 58 0.39 -5.94 16.11
C LYS A 58 -1.08 -5.87 16.53
N ASN A 59 -2.00 -5.67 15.58
CA ASN A 59 -3.43 -5.56 15.84
C ASN A 59 -4.17 -6.90 15.72
N VAL A 60 -3.50 -7.95 15.27
CA VAL A 60 -4.11 -9.27 15.02
C VAL A 60 -3.28 -10.37 15.66
N ASP A 61 -3.94 -11.45 16.04
CA ASP A 61 -3.29 -12.70 16.43
C ASP A 61 -3.53 -13.69 15.29
N LEU A 62 -2.46 -14.18 14.68
CA LEU A 62 -2.54 -15.08 13.53
C LEU A 62 -2.61 -16.52 14.06
N ASP A 63 -3.52 -17.32 13.51
CA ASP A 63 -3.51 -18.76 13.75
C ASP A 63 -2.28 -19.42 13.10
N GLU A 64 -2.05 -20.69 13.42
CA GLU A 64 -0.94 -21.46 12.85
C GLU A 64 -0.98 -21.60 11.31
N ASP A 65 -2.18 -21.41 10.74
CA ASP A 65 -2.43 -21.43 9.30
C ASP A 65 -2.34 -20.04 8.65
N ALA A 66 -2.15 -18.97 9.44
CA ALA A 66 -2.14 -17.57 9.02
C ALA A 66 -3.30 -17.18 8.09
N LYS A 67 -4.53 -17.61 8.42
CA LYS A 67 -5.70 -17.40 7.55
C LYS A 67 -6.08 -15.93 7.45
N TYR A 68 -6.45 -15.50 6.24
CA TYR A 68 -7.07 -14.20 6.02
C TYR A 68 -8.55 -14.26 6.42
N ASP A 69 -8.82 -13.89 7.67
CA ASP A 69 -10.16 -13.85 8.24
C ASP A 69 -10.71 -12.41 8.33
N GLY A 70 -11.90 -12.27 8.93
CA GLY A 70 -12.52 -10.95 9.12
C GLY A 70 -11.74 -10.01 10.05
N ASN A 71 -10.95 -10.54 11.00
CA ASN A 71 -10.11 -9.73 11.88
C ASN A 71 -8.91 -9.17 11.09
N VAL A 72 -8.24 -10.00 10.31
CA VAL A 72 -7.15 -9.57 9.42
C VAL A 72 -7.66 -8.54 8.40
N GLN A 73 -8.81 -8.80 7.77
CA GLN A 73 -9.41 -7.87 6.82
C GLN A 73 -9.71 -6.48 7.43
N THR A 74 -10.12 -6.43 8.70
CA THR A 74 -10.51 -5.18 9.36
C THR A 74 -9.31 -4.44 9.95
N SER A 75 -8.35 -5.17 10.51
CA SER A 75 -7.31 -4.62 11.40
C SER A 75 -5.90 -4.67 10.81
N ALA A 76 -5.69 -5.48 9.77
CA ALA A 76 -4.37 -5.79 9.20
C ALA A 76 -4.38 -6.07 7.69
N LYS A 77 -5.29 -5.43 6.93
CA LYS A 77 -5.41 -5.63 5.48
C LYS A 77 -4.12 -5.30 4.71
N ASP A 78 -3.40 -4.24 5.12
CA ASP A 78 -2.20 -3.81 4.40
C ASP A 78 -1.01 -4.69 4.77
N PHE A 79 -0.96 -5.16 6.01
CA PHE A 79 -0.05 -6.23 6.39
C PHE A 79 -0.29 -7.48 5.54
N ALA A 80 -1.54 -7.92 5.40
CA ALA A 80 -1.87 -9.10 4.61
C ALA A 80 -1.40 -8.95 3.16
N ASN A 81 -1.66 -7.80 2.52
CA ASN A 81 -1.18 -7.50 1.17
C ASN A 81 0.35 -7.59 1.04
N LEU A 82 1.10 -7.16 2.07
CA LEU A 82 2.56 -7.23 2.07
C LEU A 82 3.11 -8.66 2.17
N VAL A 83 2.37 -9.59 2.79
CA VAL A 83 2.85 -10.95 3.11
C VAL A 83 2.04 -12.04 2.42
N ILE A 84 1.34 -11.71 1.33
CA ILE A 84 0.63 -12.69 0.49
C ILE A 84 1.65 -13.74 0.02
N GLY A 85 1.40 -15.00 0.34
CA GLY A 85 2.37 -16.08 0.16
C GLY A 85 2.69 -16.42 -1.30
N ASP A 86 1.75 -16.20 -2.20
CA ASP A 86 1.86 -16.44 -3.65
C ASP A 86 2.13 -15.18 -4.46
N ALA A 87 2.25 -14.01 -3.83
CA ALA A 87 2.59 -12.78 -4.53
C ALA A 87 3.98 -12.87 -5.18
N THR A 88 4.03 -12.58 -6.47
CA THR A 88 5.24 -12.66 -7.28
C THR A 88 5.75 -11.29 -7.70
N MET A 89 4.94 -10.24 -7.56
CA MET A 89 5.23 -8.88 -7.96
C MET A 89 4.70 -7.81 -7.01
N VAL A 90 5.39 -6.68 -7.04
CA VAL A 90 4.98 -5.44 -6.37
C VAL A 90 5.34 -4.25 -7.25
N GLY A 91 4.49 -3.24 -7.26
CA GLY A 91 4.80 -1.96 -7.87
C GLY A 91 4.23 -0.82 -7.05
N CYS A 92 5.03 0.21 -6.83
CA CYS A 92 4.67 1.33 -5.96
C CYS A 92 4.87 2.67 -6.65
N SER A 93 4.12 3.67 -6.17
CA SER A 93 4.27 5.07 -6.54
C SER A 93 4.10 5.96 -5.31
N VAL A 94 4.87 7.04 -5.26
CA VAL A 94 4.74 8.09 -4.25
C VAL A 94 4.43 9.40 -4.96
N LYS A 95 3.50 10.19 -4.41
CA LYS A 95 3.13 11.49 -4.98
C LYS A 95 2.83 12.49 -3.88
N THR A 96 3.48 13.64 -3.95
CA THR A 96 3.13 14.79 -3.13
C THR A 96 1.96 15.54 -3.78
N CYS A 97 0.93 15.83 -2.98
CA CYS A 97 -0.26 16.60 -3.33
C CYS A 97 -0.23 17.94 -2.58
N PRO A 98 0.49 18.98 -3.09
CA PRO A 98 0.77 20.19 -2.30
C PRO A 98 -0.46 21.02 -2.00
N LYS A 99 -1.44 21.03 -2.91
CA LYS A 99 -2.69 21.80 -2.73
C LYS A 99 -3.55 21.20 -1.62
N GLU A 100 -3.52 19.88 -1.51
CA GLU A 100 -4.31 19.10 -0.56
C GLU A 100 -3.56 18.84 0.76
N GLY A 101 -2.26 19.14 0.80
CA GLY A 101 -1.47 19.15 2.04
C GLY A 101 -1.05 17.77 2.53
N TYR A 102 -0.90 16.79 1.62
CA TYR A 102 -0.36 15.47 1.96
C TYR A 102 0.54 14.89 0.87
N THR A 103 1.34 13.90 1.25
CA THR A 103 2.04 12.97 0.35
C THR A 103 1.47 11.58 0.54
N VAL A 104 1.24 10.86 -0.54
CA VAL A 104 0.69 9.50 -0.53
C VAL A 104 1.67 8.52 -1.15
N ALA A 105 1.81 7.35 -0.51
CA ALA A 105 2.42 6.17 -1.11
C ALA A 105 1.32 5.15 -1.40
N VAL A 106 1.37 4.57 -2.59
CA VAL A 106 0.47 3.51 -3.06
C VAL A 106 1.33 2.36 -3.55
N CYS A 107 1.05 1.15 -3.10
CA CYS A 107 1.65 -0.08 -3.62
C CYS A 107 0.56 -1.05 -4.04
N GLU A 108 0.82 -1.77 -5.13
CA GLU A 108 -0.02 -2.82 -5.65
C GLU A 108 0.72 -4.16 -5.69
N PHE A 109 -0.01 -5.24 -5.40
CA PHE A 109 0.50 -6.60 -5.25
C PHE A 109 -0.38 -7.58 -6.04
N ASP A 110 0.22 -8.60 -6.65
CA ASP A 110 -0.53 -9.73 -7.23
C ASP A 110 -0.88 -10.73 -6.13
N GLY A 111 -2.16 -10.81 -5.76
CA GLY A 111 -2.62 -11.67 -4.67
C GLY A 111 -4.12 -11.64 -4.49
#